data_AF-A0AAV1WAX9-F1
#
_entry.id   AF-A0AAV1WAX9-F1
#
_cell.length_a   1.000
_cell.length_b   1.000
_cell.length_c   1.000
_cell.angle_alpha   90.00
_cell.angle_beta   90.00
_cell.angle_gamma   90.00
#
_symmetry.space_group_name_H-M   'P 1'
#
loop_
_entity.id
_entity.type
_entity.pdbx_description
1 polymer ?
#
loop_
_entity_poly.entity_id
_entity_poly.type
_entity_poly.pdbx_seq_one_letter_code
_entity_poly.pdbx_strand_id
1 'polypeptide(L)'
;MARTLTPENPPISPTISCSVTHNVNGYSLAKGMGVGKHIASDLFSVGGYHWAIYSTYVSVFIALTSNDTNVRALFELTLVDQSGQGKHKVHRHFDRSLESGPYTLKYKGSMW
;
A
#
# COMPACT_ATOMS: atom_id res chain seq x y z
N MET A 1 -44.14 20.07 19.27
CA MET A 1 -43.35 18.81 19.16
C MET A 1 -42.23 19.05 18.15
N ALA A 2 -40.99 19.17 18.61
CA ALA A 2 -39.82 19.34 17.74
C ALA A 2 -39.20 17.97 17.45
N ARG A 3 -38.98 17.65 16.18
CA ARG A 3 -38.29 16.43 15.74
C ARG A 3 -36.79 16.66 15.83
N THR A 4 -36.13 15.94 16.73
CA THR A 4 -34.67 15.86 16.82
C THR A 4 -34.14 15.07 15.62
N LEU A 5 -33.33 15.71 14.77
CA LEU A 5 -32.57 15.03 13.71
C LEU A 5 -31.31 14.42 14.34
N THR A 6 -31.23 13.09 14.37
CA THR A 6 -29.99 12.37 14.66
C THR A 6 -28.95 12.65 13.57
N PRO A 7 -27.66 12.81 13.89
CA PRO A 7 -26.64 12.96 12.86
C PRO A 7 -26.52 11.62 12.12
N GLU A 8 -26.98 11.61 10.88
CA GLU A 8 -26.78 10.49 9.96
C GLU A 8 -25.27 10.28 9.82
N ASN A 9 -24.80 9.09 10.20
CA ASN A 9 -23.43 8.68 9.98
C ASN A 9 -23.14 8.84 8.46
N PRO A 10 -22.11 9.60 8.05
CA PRO A 10 -21.87 9.84 6.63
C PRO A 10 -21.75 8.49 5.89
N PRO A 11 -22.27 8.40 4.65
CA PRO A 11 -22.27 7.15 3.90
C PRO A 11 -20.85 6.59 3.85
N ILE A 12 -20.71 5.34 4.31
CA ILE A 12 -19.45 4.61 4.25
C ILE A 12 -19.16 4.40 2.76
N SER A 13 -18.29 5.21 2.17
CA SER A 13 -17.83 4.97 0.81
C SER A 13 -17.23 3.57 0.73
N PRO A 14 -17.64 2.74 -0.25
CA PRO A 14 -17.13 1.39 -0.37
C PRO A 14 -15.60 1.43 -0.54
N THR A 15 -14.89 0.65 0.27
CA THR A 15 -13.44 0.47 0.10
C THR A 15 -13.22 -0.44 -1.11
N ILE A 16 -12.53 0.06 -2.13
CA ILE A 16 -12.15 -0.74 -3.29
C ILE A 16 -10.80 -1.39 -2.97
N SER A 17 -10.73 -2.71 -3.00
CA SER A 17 -9.52 -3.50 -2.71
C SER A 17 -8.96 -4.17 -3.96
N CYS A 18 -7.64 -4.32 -4.02
CA CYS A 18 -6.94 -5.16 -5.00
C CYS A 18 -5.82 -5.94 -4.32
N SER A 19 -5.43 -7.08 -4.89
CA SER A 19 -4.21 -7.80 -4.54
C SER A 19 -3.33 -7.92 -5.77
N VAL A 20 -2.05 -7.57 -5.63
CA VAL A 20 -1.07 -7.56 -6.73
C VAL A 20 0.17 -8.31 -6.29
N THR A 21 0.70 -9.16 -7.17
CA THR A 21 1.97 -9.86 -6.94
C THR A 21 3.06 -9.25 -7.82
N HIS A 22 4.18 -8.88 -7.21
CA HIS A 22 5.36 -8.38 -7.91
C HIS A 22 6.53 -9.35 -7.68
N ASN A 23 7.06 -9.91 -8.78
CA ASN A 23 8.22 -10.81 -8.74
C ASN A 23 9.49 -10.06 -9.17
N VAL A 24 10.51 -10.08 -8.31
CA VAL A 24 11.82 -9.50 -8.60
C VAL A 24 12.79 -10.60 -9.03
N ASN A 25 12.93 -10.74 -10.35
CA ASN A 25 13.92 -11.65 -10.92
C ASN A 25 15.34 -11.10 -10.69
N GLY A 26 16.28 -11.99 -10.37
CA GLY A 26 17.68 -11.60 -10.15
C GLY A 26 17.90 -10.72 -8.91
N TYR A 27 17.06 -10.85 -7.88
CA TYR A 27 17.14 -10.06 -6.64
C TYR A 27 18.55 -9.97 -6.01
N SER A 28 19.38 -11.02 -6.14
CA SER A 28 20.77 -11.00 -5.67
C SER A 28 21.60 -9.87 -6.27
N LEU A 29 21.30 -9.45 -7.50
CA LEU A 29 21.95 -8.33 -8.19
C LEU A 29 21.53 -6.97 -7.64
N ALA A 30 20.39 -6.89 -6.92
CA ALA A 30 19.90 -5.66 -6.33
C ALA A 30 20.90 -5.02 -5.34
N LYS A 31 21.77 -5.84 -4.71
CA LYS A 31 22.88 -5.38 -3.85
C LYS A 31 23.81 -4.38 -4.55
N GLY A 32 24.04 -4.59 -5.85
CA GLY A 32 25.04 -3.85 -6.63
C GLY A 32 24.48 -2.66 -7.41
N MET A 33 23.18 -2.37 -7.33
CA MET A 33 22.55 -1.32 -8.15
C MET A 33 23.01 0.10 -7.80
N GLY A 34 23.59 0.30 -6.61
CA GLY A 34 23.99 1.61 -6.12
C GLY A 34 22.90 2.31 -5.31
N VAL A 35 23.30 3.35 -4.58
CA VAL A 35 22.44 4.07 -3.63
C VAL A 35 21.28 4.75 -4.36
N GLY A 36 20.07 4.65 -3.79
CA GLY A 36 18.86 5.28 -4.31
C GLY A 36 18.23 4.58 -5.51
N LYS A 37 18.82 3.49 -6.02
CA LYS A 37 18.23 2.68 -7.08
C LYS A 37 17.22 1.68 -6.52
N HIS A 38 16.12 1.51 -7.25
CA HIS A 38 15.02 0.65 -6.90
C HIS A 38 14.50 -0.07 -8.14
N ILE A 39 13.86 -1.22 -7.93
CA ILE A 39 13.13 -1.98 -8.94
C ILE A 39 11.65 -1.70 -8.71
N ALA A 40 10.98 -1.18 -9.73
CA ALA A 40 9.56 -0.87 -9.70
C ALA A 40 8.73 -2.00 -10.30
N SER A 41 7.52 -2.20 -9.78
CA SER A 41 6.48 -2.98 -10.43
C SER A 41 5.87 -2.23 -11.61
N ASP A 42 5.05 -2.95 -12.37
CA ASP A 42 4.08 -2.30 -13.24
C ASP A 42 3.12 -1.42 -12.44
N LEU A 43 2.58 -0.41 -13.12
CA LEU A 43 1.54 0.45 -12.57
C LEU A 43 0.22 -0.31 -12.47
N PHE A 44 -0.45 -0.21 -11.33
CA PHE A 44 -1.78 -0.76 -11.14
C PHE A 44 -2.75 0.31 -10.62
N SER A 45 -4.04 0.10 -10.89
CA SER A 45 -5.08 1.07 -10.58
C SER A 45 -6.06 0.49 -9.56
N VAL A 46 -6.29 1.21 -8.46
CA VAL A 46 -7.29 0.85 -7.45
C VAL A 46 -7.86 2.12 -6.82
N GLY A 47 -9.18 2.15 -6.61
CA GLY A 47 -9.86 3.31 -6.04
C GLY A 47 -9.82 4.57 -6.91
N GLY A 48 -9.52 4.46 -8.20
CA GLY A 48 -9.33 5.59 -9.11
C GLY A 48 -7.91 6.19 -9.09
N TYR A 49 -6.98 5.60 -8.34
CA TYR A 49 -5.61 6.07 -8.21
C TYR A 49 -4.61 5.09 -8.82
N HIS A 50 -3.44 5.58 -9.21
CA HIS A 50 -2.34 4.76 -9.70
C HIS A 50 -1.31 4.51 -8.62
N TRP A 51 -0.78 3.29 -8.62
CA TRP A 51 0.13 2.79 -7.60
C TRP A 51 1.26 2.01 -8.24
N ALA A 52 2.39 1.94 -7.54
CA ALA A 52 3.48 1.03 -7.85
C ALA A 52 4.12 0.51 -6.57
N ILE A 53 4.62 -0.73 -6.63
CA ILE A 53 5.46 -1.32 -5.60
C ILE A 53 6.91 -1.07 -6.00
N TYR A 54 7.72 -0.62 -5.07
CA TYR A 54 9.14 -0.42 -5.26
C TYR A 54 9.91 -1.29 -4.28
N SER A 55 11.00 -1.88 -4.76
CA SER A 55 11.89 -2.71 -3.95
C SER A 55 13.34 -2.26 -4.10
N THR A 56 14.07 -2.31 -2.99
CA THR A 56 15.52 -2.21 -2.94
C THR A 56 16.10 -3.53 -2.45
N TYR A 57 17.40 -3.57 -2.18
CA TYR A 57 18.02 -4.75 -1.58
C TYR A 57 17.55 -5.06 -0.14
N VAL A 58 17.02 -4.08 0.60
CA VAL A 58 16.64 -4.27 2.03
C VAL A 58 15.24 -3.77 2.38
N SER A 59 14.55 -3.13 1.45
CA SER A 59 13.24 -2.53 1.69
C SER A 59 12.28 -2.77 0.53
N VAL A 60 10.99 -2.76 0.85
CA VAL A 60 9.91 -2.75 -0.12
C VAL A 60 8.89 -1.73 0.38
N PHE A 61 8.34 -0.93 -0.52
CA PHE A 61 7.37 0.13 -0.21
C PHE A 61 6.36 0.24 -1.34
N ILE A 62 5.17 0.75 -1.03
CA ILE A 62 4.14 1.09 -2.02
C ILE A 62 4.06 2.60 -2.15
N ALA A 63 3.90 3.11 -3.37
CA ALA A 63 3.81 4.55 -3.62
C ALA A 63 2.58 4.90 -4.45
N LEU A 64 2.01 6.06 -4.13
CA LEU A 64 1.01 6.72 -4.97
C LEU A 64 1.71 7.36 -6.17
N THR A 65 1.32 7.02 -7.39
CA THR A 65 1.97 7.53 -8.62
C THR A 65 1.09 8.51 -9.40
N SER A 66 -0.21 8.56 -9.11
CA SER A 66 -1.10 9.62 -9.60
C SER A 66 -0.85 10.94 -8.86
N ASN A 67 -1.31 12.05 -9.45
CA ASN A 67 -1.06 13.42 -8.93
C ASN A 67 -2.01 13.83 -7.79
N ASP A 68 -2.86 12.91 -7.33
CA ASP A 68 -3.84 13.15 -6.27
C ASP A 68 -3.18 13.47 -4.92
N THR A 69 -3.94 14.12 -4.06
CA THR A 69 -3.50 14.51 -2.72
C THR A 69 -4.42 13.96 -1.66
N ASN A 70 -3.88 13.72 -0.47
CA ASN A 70 -4.60 13.19 0.69
C ASN A 70 -5.38 11.88 0.39
N VAL A 71 -4.78 11.00 -0.42
CA VAL A 71 -5.34 9.69 -0.73
C VAL A 71 -5.26 8.81 0.50
N ARG A 72 -6.38 8.23 0.91
CA ARG A 72 -6.48 7.34 2.06
C ARG A 72 -6.50 5.89 1.61
N ALA A 73 -5.59 5.08 2.14
CA ALA A 73 -5.50 3.67 1.79
C ALA A 73 -5.06 2.82 2.98
N LEU A 74 -5.40 1.54 2.91
CA LEU A 74 -4.92 0.51 3.83
C LEU A 74 -4.08 -0.47 3.00
N PHE A 75 -2.98 -0.93 3.58
CA PHE A 75 -2.04 -1.81 2.91
C PHE A 75 -1.73 -3.03 3.75
N GLU A 76 -1.58 -4.15 3.07
CA GLU A 76 -0.85 -5.31 3.52
C GLU A 76 0.22 -5.62 2.48
N LEU A 77 1.47 -5.70 2.93
CA LEU A 77 2.60 -6.10 2.13
C LEU A 77 3.14 -7.43 2.68
N THR A 78 3.19 -8.42 1.80
CA THR A 78 3.63 -9.77 2.16
C THR A 78 4.86 -10.15 1.33
N LEU A 79 5.99 -10.36 1.99
CA LEU A 79 7.15 -11.02 1.40
C LEU A 79 6.94 -12.53 1.47
N VAL A 80 6.77 -13.15 0.30
CA VAL A 80 6.40 -14.56 0.20
C VAL A 80 7.62 -15.46 0.43
N ASP A 81 7.55 -16.32 1.45
CA ASP A 81 8.49 -17.43 1.63
C ASP A 81 8.31 -18.48 0.53
N GLN A 82 9.38 -18.72 -0.23
CA GLN A 82 9.43 -19.70 -1.32
C GLN A 82 10.01 -21.05 -0.87
N SER A 83 10.41 -21.21 0.41
CA SER A 83 10.95 -22.47 0.93
C SER A 83 9.88 -23.54 1.20
N GLY A 84 8.60 -23.18 1.09
CA GLY A 84 7.46 -24.05 1.42
C GLY A 84 7.15 -24.16 2.90
N GLN A 85 7.87 -23.43 3.78
CA GLN A 85 7.63 -23.43 5.23
C GLN A 85 6.53 -22.47 5.67
N GLY A 86 5.97 -21.67 4.75
CA GLY A 86 4.89 -20.72 5.04
C GLY A 86 5.33 -19.54 5.92
N LYS A 87 6.63 -19.26 6.03
CA LYS A 87 7.19 -18.21 6.89
C LYS A 87 7.19 -16.84 6.21
N HIS A 88 6.04 -16.42 5.70
CA HIS A 88 5.87 -15.13 5.04
C HIS A 88 6.16 -13.98 6.03
N LYS A 89 6.84 -12.93 5.57
CA LYS A 89 6.94 -11.68 6.35
C LYS A 89 5.80 -10.77 5.94
N VAL A 90 4.86 -10.54 6.84
CA VAL A 90 3.69 -9.70 6.61
C VAL A 90 3.86 -8.39 7.37
N HIS A 91 3.70 -7.27 6.67
CA HIS A 91 3.57 -5.95 7.26
C HIS A 91 2.20 -5.38 6.86
N ARG A 92 1.37 -5.02 7.84
CA ARG A 92 -0.03 -4.61 7.57
C ARG A 92 -0.48 -3.46 8.46
N HIS A 93 -1.37 -2.62 7.94
CA HIS A 93 -2.04 -1.57 8.72
C HIS A 93 -3.16 -2.06 9.64
N PHE A 94 -3.63 -3.29 9.44
CA PHE A 94 -4.86 -3.79 10.08
C PHE A 94 -4.69 -4.27 11.54
N ASP A 95 -3.45 -4.40 12.05
CA ASP A 95 -3.18 -5.05 13.35
C ASP A 95 -3.05 -4.10 14.54
N ARG A 96 -2.71 -2.81 14.33
CA ARG A 96 -2.94 -1.80 15.36
C ARG A 96 -4.40 -1.43 15.23
N SER A 97 -5.12 -1.32 16.35
CA SER A 97 -6.54 -0.97 16.34
C SER A 97 -6.79 0.13 15.32
N LEU A 98 -7.94 0.07 14.66
CA LEU A 98 -8.38 1.04 13.65
C LEU A 98 -8.41 2.50 14.18
N GLU A 99 -7.90 2.78 15.39
CA GLU A 99 -7.72 4.08 16.02
C GLU A 99 -6.96 5.09 15.16
N SER A 100 -5.95 4.67 14.38
CA SER A 100 -5.23 5.59 13.49
C SER A 100 -5.86 5.75 12.10
N GLY A 101 -6.86 4.93 11.76
CA GLY A 101 -7.51 4.93 10.45
C GLY A 101 -6.58 4.61 9.26
N PRO A 102 -7.07 4.78 8.03
CA PRO A 102 -6.28 4.62 6.81
C PRO A 102 -5.03 5.51 6.78
N TYR A 103 -3.95 5.03 6.17
CA TYR A 103 -2.78 5.84 5.92
C TYR A 103 -3.09 6.92 4.88
N THR A 104 -2.65 8.15 5.13
CA THR A 104 -2.89 9.29 4.24
C THR A 104 -1.63 9.62 3.43
N LEU A 105 -1.68 9.37 2.13
CA LEU A 105 -0.66 9.73 1.16
C LEU A 105 -0.92 11.16 0.68
N LYS A 106 -0.03 12.08 1.03
CA LYS A 106 -0.27 13.52 0.88
C LYS A 106 -0.16 13.99 -0.56
N TYR A 107 0.72 13.38 -1.35
CA TYR A 107 1.04 13.80 -2.73
C TYR A 107 1.69 12.64 -3.51
N LYS A 108 1.81 12.79 -4.83
CA LYS A 108 2.52 11.86 -5.72
C LYS A 108 3.93 11.50 -5.21
N GLY A 109 4.22 10.23 -5.11
CA GLY A 109 5.48 9.71 -4.59
C GLY A 109 5.52 9.63 -3.06
N SER A 110 4.42 9.95 -2.36
CA SER A 110 4.26 9.52 -0.97
C SER A 110 4.35 7.98 -0.91
N MET A 111 5.02 7.47 0.11
CA MET A 111 5.32 6.05 0.26
C MET A 111 4.88 5.57 1.64
N TRP A 112 4.60 4.28 1.72
CA TRP A 112 4.51 3.53 2.97
C TRP A 112 5.46 2.34 2.93
#